data_AF-A0A349YQ21-F1
#
_entry.id   AF-A0A349YQ21-F1
#
_cell.length_a   1.000
_cell.length_b   1.000
_cell.length_c   1.000
_cell.angle_alpha   90.00
_cell.angle_beta   90.00
_cell.angle_gamma   90.00
#
_symmetry.space_group_name_H-M   'P 1'
#
loop_
_entity.id
_entity.type
_entity.pdbx_description
1 polymer ?
#
loop_
_entity_poly.entity_id
_entity_poly.type
_entity_poly.pdbx_seq_one_letter_code
_entity_poly.pdbx_strand_id
1 'polypeptide(L)'
;MQYPGTIDKWFDHSGIQPHEIVEVTPRPLMLHAAAFERGPEKMMRVYGEDFYKLFGYYIDVEKYGQAGIQAANIIDNGGELLLKRVVAEDATLGNIVVVANVSQDRVQKTNSLGQPLYIDAATGKETTDPGDNNEAVMINVASIKHELVTVPNAKTMNDVVDAALDCFVEDEDEQKFAYPLFVITDNGRGETTKRFGIEPMYSVSKNSKYMLYRLKYLGSQDLDAEQVYFALAPGIIYLNESMDIAMACGNMLQCDAKSIEDSVEAFYAKVSEISGIEPEDLFASDIIFCKNSKGAAMTGLSLDDSGEDLGISMGFILQSGSNGSFGDCPIDTQEYEDELLKFFGGDFDSDIYNLDRFKIDACVDANYPYDVKKAIVRLANFRKDFFFFGD
;
A
#
# COMPACT_ATOMS: atom_id res chain seq x y z
N MET A 1 13.48 33.93 53.26
CA MET A 1 12.42 34.97 53.43
C MET A 1 11.79 35.16 52.06
N GLN A 2 10.67 34.48 51.79
CA GLN A 2 9.90 34.65 50.54
C GLN A 2 9.11 35.97 50.60
N TYR A 3 8.95 36.63 49.46
CA TYR A 3 8.26 37.92 49.36
C TYR A 3 6.75 37.76 49.65
N PRO A 4 6.11 38.71 50.35
CA PRO A 4 4.66 38.71 50.53
C PRO A 4 3.98 38.91 49.18
N GLY A 5 3.34 37.85 48.63
CA GLY A 5 2.68 37.87 47.33
C GLY A 5 3.03 36.70 46.39
N THR A 6 3.97 35.83 46.77
CA THR A 6 4.20 34.57 46.03
C THR A 6 3.04 33.61 46.26
N ILE A 7 2.24 33.34 45.22
CA ILE A 7 1.22 32.29 45.24
C ILE A 7 1.88 31.01 44.75
N ASP A 8 2.24 30.14 45.68
CA ASP A 8 2.73 28.80 45.36
C ASP A 8 1.54 27.92 44.97
N LYS A 9 1.41 27.61 43.67
CA LYS A 9 0.48 26.59 43.18
C LYS A 9 1.14 25.22 43.40
N TRP A 10 0.78 24.58 44.50
CA TRP A 10 1.14 23.19 44.75
C TRP A 10 0.26 22.30 43.87
N PHE A 11 0.83 21.77 42.80
CA PHE A 11 0.21 20.70 42.04
C PHE A 11 0.47 19.39 42.78
N ASP A 12 -0.60 18.80 43.30
CA ASP A 12 -0.55 17.50 43.95
C ASP A 12 -0.43 16.40 42.89
N HIS A 13 0.76 15.82 42.75
CA HIS A 13 1.02 14.70 41.85
C HIS A 13 0.71 13.33 42.48
N SER A 14 0.20 13.28 43.72
CA SER A 14 -0.09 12.01 44.41
C SER A 14 -1.27 11.23 43.82
N GLY A 15 -2.05 11.85 42.91
CA GLY A 15 -3.17 11.24 42.20
C GLY A 15 -2.87 10.80 40.75
N ILE A 16 -1.65 10.97 40.26
CA ILE A 16 -1.25 10.36 38.98
C ILE A 16 -1.10 8.87 39.27
N GLN A 17 -2.01 8.05 38.76
CA GLN A 17 -1.77 6.62 38.75
C GLN A 17 -0.43 6.43 38.04
N PRO A 18 0.57 5.79 38.67
CA PRO A 18 1.75 5.41 37.93
C PRO A 18 1.23 4.62 36.73
N HIS A 19 1.47 5.13 35.52
CA HIS A 19 1.51 4.22 34.39
C HIS A 19 2.39 3.07 34.86
N GLU A 20 1.94 1.83 34.72
CA GLU A 20 2.89 0.73 34.76
C GLU A 20 3.99 1.16 33.82
N ILE A 21 5.15 1.51 34.38
CA ILE A 21 6.38 1.51 33.62
C ILE A 21 6.47 0.03 33.32
N VAL A 22 5.92 -0.37 32.16
CA VAL A 22 6.22 -1.66 31.59
C VAL A 22 7.72 -1.63 31.58
N GLU A 23 8.33 -2.40 32.48
CA GLU A 23 9.76 -2.53 32.55
C GLU A 23 10.09 -3.10 31.17
N VAL A 24 10.49 -2.22 30.25
CA VAL A 24 10.84 -2.63 28.91
C VAL A 24 12.05 -3.50 29.14
N THR A 25 11.84 -4.81 29.14
CA THR A 25 12.91 -5.78 29.33
C THR A 25 14.03 -5.33 28.42
N PRO A 26 15.21 -4.98 28.95
CA PRO A 26 16.28 -4.44 28.12
C PRO A 26 16.60 -5.49 27.07
N ARG A 27 16.28 -5.18 25.81
CA ARG A 27 16.56 -6.06 24.67
C ARG A 27 17.92 -5.65 24.12
N PRO A 28 18.86 -6.58 23.98
CA PRO A 28 20.11 -6.26 23.31
C PRO A 28 19.82 -5.90 21.85
N LEU A 29 20.32 -4.75 21.42
CA LEU A 29 20.23 -4.30 20.04
C LEU A 29 21.39 -4.89 19.23
N MET A 30 21.05 -5.83 18.37
CA MET A 30 22.00 -6.51 17.50
C MET A 30 22.05 -5.83 16.12
N LEU A 31 23.24 -5.48 15.65
CA LEU A 31 23.44 -4.97 14.29
C LEU A 31 23.46 -6.14 13.30
N HIS A 32 22.61 -6.08 12.28
CA HIS A 32 22.46 -7.18 11.33
C HIS A 32 22.13 -6.71 9.91
N ALA A 33 22.59 -7.46 8.91
CA ALA A 33 22.17 -7.27 7.51
C ALA A 33 22.04 -8.61 6.80
N ALA A 34 21.00 -8.74 5.99
CA ALA A 34 20.73 -9.96 5.23
C ALA A 34 19.83 -9.65 4.03
N ALA A 35 19.82 -10.54 3.05
CA ALA A 35 18.78 -10.57 2.03
C ALA A 35 17.58 -11.34 2.57
N PHE A 36 16.37 -10.91 2.20
CA PHE A 36 15.12 -11.61 2.48
C PHE A 36 14.21 -11.50 1.26
N GLU A 37 13.27 -12.44 1.15
CA GLU A 37 12.26 -12.48 0.08
C GLU A 37 11.42 -11.19 0.05
N ARG A 38 10.96 -10.75 1.23
CA ARG A 38 10.07 -9.60 1.39
C ARG A 38 10.56 -8.67 2.49
N GLY A 39 10.03 -7.45 2.51
CA GLY A 39 10.23 -6.50 3.59
C GLY A 39 10.82 -5.15 3.13
N PRO A 40 10.80 -4.16 4.01
CA PRO A 40 11.31 -2.83 3.71
C PRO A 40 12.83 -2.84 3.56
N GLU A 41 13.34 -1.96 2.69
CA GLU A 41 14.77 -1.79 2.47
C GLU A 41 15.41 -0.78 3.42
N LYS A 42 14.62 0.09 4.09
CA LYS A 42 15.17 1.07 5.02
C LYS A 42 15.78 0.35 6.23
N MET A 43 16.90 0.88 6.75
CA MET A 43 17.43 0.39 8.01
C MET A 43 16.41 0.68 9.11
N MET A 44 16.06 -0.35 9.88
CA MET A 44 15.04 -0.23 10.90
C MET A 44 15.33 -1.09 12.12
N ARG A 45 14.71 -0.68 13.23
CA ARG A 45 14.66 -1.49 14.44
C ARG A 45 13.45 -2.41 14.36
N VAL A 46 13.66 -3.69 14.61
CA VAL A 46 12.60 -4.70 14.53
C VAL A 46 12.76 -5.72 15.66
N TYR A 47 11.65 -6.13 16.24
CA TYR A 47 11.60 -7.10 17.34
C TYR A 47 10.30 -7.90 17.30
N GLY A 48 10.32 -9.10 17.90
CA GLY A 48 9.12 -9.93 18.08
C GLY A 48 8.41 -10.28 16.77
N GLU A 49 7.07 -10.28 16.81
CA GLU A 49 6.23 -10.67 15.66
C GLU A 49 6.39 -9.76 14.44
N ASP A 50 6.76 -8.49 14.64
CA ASP A 50 6.92 -7.54 13.53
C ASP A 50 8.02 -7.98 12.56
N PHE A 51 9.06 -8.67 13.07
CA PHE A 51 10.09 -9.27 12.22
C PHE A 51 9.48 -10.29 11.25
N TYR A 52 8.67 -11.21 11.77
CA TYR A 52 8.08 -12.28 10.98
C TYR A 52 6.99 -11.80 10.02
N LYS A 53 6.20 -10.80 10.44
CA LYS A 53 5.27 -10.11 9.54
C LYS A 53 6.04 -9.50 8.37
N LEU A 54 7.07 -8.68 8.65
CA LEU A 54 7.84 -7.96 7.63
C LEU A 54 8.64 -8.87 6.69
N PHE A 55 9.38 -9.85 7.23
CA PHE A 55 10.39 -10.62 6.49
C PHE A 55 10.00 -12.06 6.19
N GLY A 56 8.90 -12.57 6.77
CA GLY A 56 8.44 -13.95 6.58
C GLY A 56 8.63 -14.83 7.81
N TYR A 57 7.68 -15.75 8.02
CA TYR A 57 7.76 -16.79 9.07
C TYR A 57 8.70 -17.95 8.71
N TYR A 58 8.94 -18.18 7.42
CA TYR A 58 9.81 -19.25 6.93
C TYR A 58 11.04 -18.63 6.28
N ILE A 59 12.19 -18.73 6.96
CA ILE A 59 13.46 -18.26 6.42
C ILE A 59 14.14 -19.40 5.66
N ASP A 60 14.28 -19.23 4.34
CA ASP A 60 14.96 -20.18 3.47
C ASP A 60 16.48 -20.06 3.62
N VAL A 61 17.07 -21.06 4.26
CA VAL A 61 18.51 -21.14 4.53
C VAL A 61 19.32 -21.33 3.25
N GLU A 62 18.78 -22.08 2.30
CA GLU A 62 19.48 -22.40 1.06
C GLU A 62 19.63 -21.13 0.22
N LYS A 63 18.61 -20.24 0.25
CA LYS A 63 18.63 -18.98 -0.49
C LYS A 63 19.32 -17.84 0.25
N TYR A 64 19.02 -17.65 1.53
CA TYR A 64 19.42 -16.46 2.30
C TYR A 64 20.53 -16.73 3.32
N GLY A 65 20.99 -17.97 3.41
CA GLY A 65 22.13 -18.38 4.22
C GLY A 65 21.90 -18.26 5.72
N GLN A 66 23.01 -18.32 6.46
CA GLN A 66 22.97 -18.26 7.93
C GLN A 66 22.57 -16.87 8.46
N ALA A 67 22.77 -15.81 7.68
CA ALA A 67 22.35 -14.45 8.05
C ALA A 67 20.84 -14.38 8.33
N GLY A 68 20.00 -14.98 7.49
CA GLY A 68 18.56 -15.00 7.71
C GLY A 68 18.16 -15.73 9.00
N ILE A 69 18.69 -16.94 9.22
CA ILE A 69 18.36 -17.72 10.43
C ILE A 69 18.89 -17.03 11.68
N GLN A 70 20.09 -16.46 11.62
CA GLN A 70 20.68 -15.79 12.77
C GLN A 70 19.82 -14.61 13.20
N ALA A 71 19.23 -13.87 12.25
CA ALA A 71 18.25 -12.84 12.56
C ALA A 71 17.03 -13.42 13.30
N ALA A 72 16.44 -14.49 12.79
CA ALA A 72 15.30 -15.17 13.45
C ALA A 72 15.66 -15.67 14.86
N ASN A 73 16.83 -16.31 15.02
CA ASN A 73 17.31 -16.77 16.31
C ASN A 73 17.50 -15.63 17.32
N ILE A 74 18.02 -14.47 16.89
CA ILE A 74 18.16 -13.31 17.77
C ILE A 74 16.77 -12.85 18.26
N ILE A 75 15.79 -12.78 17.36
CA ILE A 75 14.42 -12.39 17.66
C ILE A 75 13.75 -13.37 18.62
N ASP A 76 13.87 -14.67 18.36
CA ASP A 76 13.28 -15.73 19.19
C ASP A 76 13.85 -15.78 20.61
N ASN A 77 15.12 -15.37 20.78
CA ASN A 77 15.77 -15.26 22.08
C ASN A 77 15.51 -13.92 22.79
N GLY A 78 14.61 -13.08 22.25
CA GLY A 78 14.18 -11.82 22.86
C GLY A 78 15.10 -10.62 22.57
N GLY A 79 15.99 -10.75 21.59
CA GLY A 79 16.81 -9.65 21.08
C GLY A 79 16.02 -8.69 20.19
N GLU A 80 16.63 -7.54 19.91
CA GLU A 80 16.15 -6.57 18.94
C GLU A 80 17.18 -6.44 17.82
N LEU A 81 16.73 -6.31 16.57
CA LEU A 81 17.63 -6.15 15.43
C LEU A 81 17.61 -4.70 14.93
N LEU A 82 18.78 -4.10 14.78
CA LEU A 82 18.99 -3.00 13.84
C LEU A 82 19.31 -3.63 12.48
N LEU A 83 18.27 -3.83 11.67
CA LEU A 83 18.32 -4.62 10.46
C LEU A 83 18.31 -3.75 9.21
N LYS A 84 19.16 -4.08 8.26
CA LYS A 84 19.07 -3.65 6.86
C LYS A 84 18.80 -4.85 5.97
N ARG A 85 17.68 -4.85 5.27
CA ARG A 85 17.49 -5.76 4.13
C ARG A 85 18.33 -5.23 2.97
N VAL A 86 19.29 -6.02 2.52
CA VAL A 86 20.06 -5.72 1.31
C VAL A 86 19.34 -6.28 0.09
N VAL A 87 19.37 -5.52 -0.99
CA VAL A 87 18.79 -5.87 -2.29
C VAL A 87 19.75 -5.42 -3.38
N ALA A 88 19.73 -6.07 -4.53
CA ALA A 88 20.54 -5.67 -5.67
C ALA A 88 20.24 -4.23 -6.14
N GLU A 89 21.24 -3.53 -6.67
CA GLU A 89 21.05 -2.19 -7.24
C GLU A 89 20.08 -2.17 -8.43
N ASP A 90 20.07 -3.25 -9.22
CA ASP A 90 19.21 -3.45 -10.39
C ASP A 90 17.89 -4.18 -10.07
N ALA A 91 17.62 -4.49 -8.80
CA ALA A 91 16.32 -5.00 -8.37
C ALA A 91 15.20 -3.99 -8.69
N THR A 92 14.00 -4.51 -8.96
CA THR A 92 12.83 -3.72 -9.34
C THR A 92 11.68 -3.92 -8.36
N LEU A 93 10.79 -2.93 -8.29
CA LEU A 93 9.69 -2.87 -7.36
C LEU A 93 8.43 -3.50 -7.96
N GLY A 94 7.86 -4.47 -7.25
CA GLY A 94 6.56 -5.02 -7.59
C GLY A 94 5.47 -3.96 -7.52
N ASN A 95 4.69 -3.80 -8.58
CA ASN A 95 3.69 -2.73 -8.67
C ASN A 95 2.50 -3.07 -9.55
N ILE A 96 1.46 -2.26 -9.40
CA ILE A 96 0.30 -2.22 -10.26
C ILE A 96 -0.32 -0.82 -10.24
N VAL A 97 -0.91 -0.44 -11.35
CA VAL A 97 -1.63 0.82 -11.55
C VAL A 97 -3.06 0.45 -11.90
N VAL A 98 -4.02 1.01 -11.15
CA VAL A 98 -5.44 0.83 -11.45
C VAL A 98 -5.89 1.96 -12.35
N VAL A 99 -6.27 1.63 -13.59
CA VAL A 99 -6.71 2.59 -14.61
C VAL A 99 -8.20 2.38 -14.87
N ALA A 100 -8.97 3.46 -14.79
CA ALA A 100 -10.37 3.47 -15.17
C ALA A 100 -10.52 4.04 -16.58
N ASN A 101 -10.93 3.19 -17.51
CA ASN A 101 -11.34 3.60 -18.85
C ASN A 101 -12.83 3.96 -18.84
N VAL A 102 -13.19 5.14 -19.32
CA VAL A 102 -14.58 5.61 -19.37
C VAL A 102 -15.02 5.70 -20.82
N SER A 103 -16.20 5.16 -21.09
CA SER A 103 -16.87 5.27 -22.38
C SER A 103 -18.32 5.65 -22.20
N GLN A 104 -18.91 6.24 -23.24
CA GLN A 104 -20.33 6.57 -23.24
C GLN A 104 -21.12 5.46 -23.93
N ASP A 105 -22.13 4.95 -23.23
CA ASP A 105 -23.10 4.01 -23.80
C ASP A 105 -24.53 4.57 -23.67
N ARG A 106 -25.47 4.03 -24.44
CA ARG A 106 -26.89 4.40 -24.38
C ARG A 106 -27.72 3.17 -24.04
N VAL A 107 -28.28 3.17 -22.84
CA VAL A 107 -29.08 2.06 -22.33
C VAL A 107 -30.53 2.50 -22.15
N GLN A 108 -31.48 1.58 -22.39
CA GLN A 108 -32.88 1.86 -22.13
C GLN A 108 -33.13 2.01 -20.63
N LYS A 109 -33.78 3.11 -20.24
CA LYS A 109 -34.14 3.42 -18.86
C LYS A 109 -35.09 2.35 -18.32
N THR A 110 -34.82 1.87 -17.11
CA THR A 110 -35.70 0.95 -16.39
C THR A 110 -36.31 1.61 -15.16
N ASN A 111 -37.49 1.16 -14.75
CA ASN A 111 -38.10 1.59 -13.49
C ASN A 111 -37.46 0.89 -12.28
N SER A 112 -37.89 1.23 -11.06
CA SER A 112 -37.39 0.62 -9.81
C SER A 112 -37.65 -0.89 -9.68
N LEU A 113 -38.41 -1.48 -10.60
CA LEU A 113 -38.69 -2.91 -10.70
C LEU A 113 -37.96 -3.58 -11.89
N GLY A 114 -37.07 -2.86 -12.58
CA GLY A 114 -36.29 -3.36 -13.71
C GLY A 114 -37.04 -3.43 -15.04
N GLN A 115 -38.23 -2.84 -15.15
CA GLN A 115 -39.01 -2.87 -16.39
C GLN A 115 -38.61 -1.70 -17.31
N PRO A 116 -38.46 -1.93 -18.63
CA PRO A 116 -38.09 -0.89 -19.57
C PRO A 116 -39.16 0.20 -19.68
N LEU A 117 -38.72 1.45 -19.81
CA LEU A 117 -39.58 2.62 -19.98
C LEU A 117 -39.63 3.07 -21.45
N TYR A 118 -40.80 3.54 -21.84
CA TYR A 118 -41.15 4.07 -23.14
C TYR A 118 -41.90 5.41 -22.99
N ILE A 119 -41.87 6.27 -24.00
CA ILE A 119 -42.70 7.48 -24.06
C ILE A 119 -43.95 7.15 -24.86
N ASP A 120 -45.12 7.37 -24.24
CA ASP A 120 -46.42 7.24 -24.90
C ASP A 120 -46.61 8.36 -25.93
N ALA A 121 -46.79 7.99 -27.20
CA ALA A 121 -46.97 8.92 -28.31
C ALA A 121 -48.24 9.80 -28.19
N ALA A 122 -49.26 9.37 -27.44
CA ALA A 122 -50.50 10.11 -27.26
C ALA A 122 -50.48 11.08 -26.07
N THR A 123 -49.72 10.78 -25.02
CA THR A 123 -49.74 11.54 -23.75
C THR A 123 -48.42 12.22 -23.40
N GLY A 124 -47.32 11.84 -24.06
CA GLY A 124 -45.97 12.35 -23.79
C GLY A 124 -45.42 11.96 -22.42
N LYS A 125 -46.00 10.95 -21.76
CA LYS A 125 -45.61 10.48 -20.43
C LYS A 125 -44.86 9.15 -20.51
N GLU A 126 -43.99 8.90 -19.53
CA GLU A 126 -43.30 7.62 -19.37
C GLU A 126 -44.30 6.51 -19.05
N THR A 127 -44.22 5.40 -19.78
CA THR A 127 -45.03 4.18 -19.63
C THR A 127 -44.13 2.93 -19.69
N THR A 128 -44.58 1.80 -19.15
CA THR A 128 -43.91 0.49 -19.28
C THR A 128 -44.47 -0.34 -20.44
N ASP A 129 -45.42 0.20 -21.21
CA ASP A 129 -46.04 -0.48 -22.35
C ASP A 129 -45.27 -0.20 -23.66
N PRO A 130 -44.70 -1.24 -24.32
CA PRO A 130 -43.92 -1.10 -25.55
C PRO A 130 -44.75 -0.82 -26.82
N GLY A 131 -46.06 -0.54 -26.71
CA GLY A 131 -47.00 -0.42 -27.83
C GLY A 131 -46.48 0.26 -29.12
N ASP A 132 -47.07 -0.09 -30.26
CA ASP A 132 -46.52 0.07 -31.63
C ASP A 132 -45.92 1.45 -32.03
N ASN A 133 -46.22 2.54 -31.31
CA ASN A 133 -45.71 3.90 -31.59
C ASN A 133 -44.94 4.52 -30.40
N ASN A 134 -44.68 3.78 -29.32
CA ASN A 134 -44.01 4.31 -28.14
C ASN A 134 -42.49 4.21 -28.30
N GLU A 135 -41.78 5.32 -28.09
CA GLU A 135 -40.33 5.36 -28.23
C GLU A 135 -39.63 4.95 -26.94
N ALA A 136 -38.59 4.10 -27.03
CA ALA A 136 -37.81 3.70 -25.87
C ALA A 136 -37.08 4.91 -25.25
N VAL A 137 -37.19 5.08 -23.93
CA VAL A 137 -36.47 6.13 -23.23
C VAL A 137 -35.01 5.69 -23.06
N MET A 138 -34.11 6.28 -23.83
CA MET A 138 -32.68 6.02 -23.75
C MET A 138 -32.02 7.03 -22.80
N ILE A 139 -31.21 6.54 -21.86
CA ILE A 139 -30.35 7.36 -21.02
C ILE A 139 -28.89 7.15 -21.41
N ASN A 140 -28.09 8.20 -21.30
CA ASN A 140 -26.65 8.07 -21.39
C ASN A 140 -26.14 7.43 -20.10
N VAL A 141 -25.19 6.52 -20.26
CA VAL A 141 -24.58 5.78 -19.16
C VAL A 141 -23.07 5.89 -19.32
N ALA A 142 -22.39 6.23 -18.23
CA ALA A 142 -20.94 6.14 -18.17
C ALA A 142 -20.57 4.67 -17.92
N SER A 143 -19.98 4.04 -18.93
CA SER A 143 -19.48 2.67 -18.84
C SER A 143 -18.02 2.70 -18.42
N ILE A 144 -17.74 2.15 -17.24
CA ILE A 144 -16.43 2.14 -16.61
C ILE A 144 -15.82 0.76 -16.77
N LYS A 145 -14.60 0.71 -17.30
CA LYS A 145 -13.79 -0.48 -17.47
C LYS A 145 -12.48 -0.33 -16.69
N HIS A 146 -12.26 -1.19 -15.71
CA HIS A 146 -10.99 -1.22 -14.98
C HIS A 146 -9.95 -2.03 -15.74
N GLU A 147 -8.75 -1.47 -15.82
CA GLU A 147 -7.57 -2.11 -16.38
C GLU A 147 -6.44 -2.03 -15.35
N LEU A 148 -5.64 -3.09 -15.30
CA LEU A 148 -4.51 -3.19 -14.40
C LEU A 148 -3.22 -3.14 -15.24
N VAL A 149 -2.49 -2.04 -15.11
CA VAL A 149 -1.24 -1.81 -15.81
C VAL A 149 -0.08 -2.02 -14.85
N THR A 150 1.03 -2.58 -15.32
CA THR A 150 2.22 -2.82 -14.50
C THR A 150 3.40 -2.09 -15.13
N VAL A 151 4.23 -1.45 -14.31
CA VAL A 151 5.37 -0.66 -14.77
C VAL A 151 6.64 -1.50 -14.63
N PRO A 152 7.24 -1.97 -15.74
CA PRO A 152 8.48 -2.71 -15.69
C PRO A 152 9.66 -1.79 -15.32
N ASN A 153 10.69 -2.36 -14.69
CA ASN A 153 11.95 -1.67 -14.36
C ASN A 153 11.84 -0.47 -13.40
N ALA A 154 10.70 -0.28 -12.74
CA ALA A 154 10.55 0.73 -11.70
C ALA A 154 11.36 0.33 -10.45
N LYS A 155 12.07 1.29 -9.85
CA LYS A 155 12.83 1.07 -8.60
C LYS A 155 12.17 1.74 -7.41
N THR A 156 11.43 2.83 -7.65
CA THR A 156 10.77 3.62 -6.62
C THR A 156 9.29 3.80 -6.91
N MET A 157 8.50 4.10 -5.87
CA MET A 157 7.09 4.48 -6.02
C MET A 157 6.91 5.66 -7.00
N ASN A 158 7.83 6.63 -6.99
CA ASN A 158 7.72 7.79 -7.88
C ASN A 158 7.92 7.38 -9.34
N ASP A 159 8.82 6.44 -9.65
CA ASP A 159 9.00 5.93 -11.02
C ASP A 159 7.69 5.31 -11.54
N VAL A 160 6.96 4.60 -10.67
CA VAL A 160 5.67 3.99 -11.04
C VAL A 160 4.60 5.06 -11.23
N VAL A 161 4.54 6.07 -10.37
CA VAL A 161 3.59 7.18 -10.50
C VAL A 161 3.84 8.00 -11.76
N ASP A 162 5.11 8.31 -12.07
CA ASP A 162 5.46 9.05 -13.27
C ASP A 162 5.06 8.28 -14.54
N ALA A 163 5.30 6.96 -14.58
CA ALA A 163 4.85 6.10 -15.68
C ALA A 163 3.32 5.91 -15.71
N ALA A 164 2.65 5.93 -14.56
CA ALA A 164 1.19 5.84 -14.49
C ALA A 164 0.52 7.07 -15.11
N LEU A 165 1.13 8.27 -15.00
CA LEU A 165 0.63 9.49 -15.62
C LEU A 165 0.61 9.39 -17.16
N ASP A 166 1.49 8.59 -17.77
CA ASP A 166 1.46 8.34 -19.22
C ASP A 166 0.21 7.52 -19.65
N CYS A 167 -0.47 6.85 -18.71
CA CYS A 167 -1.75 6.19 -18.97
C CYS A 167 -2.94 7.15 -18.96
N PHE A 168 -2.75 8.42 -18.55
CA PHE A 168 -3.80 9.42 -18.61
C PHE A 168 -4.06 9.81 -20.06
N VAL A 169 -5.28 9.57 -20.53
CA VAL A 169 -5.69 9.90 -21.91
C VAL A 169 -7.05 10.56 -21.88
N GLU A 170 -7.14 11.74 -22.49
CA GLU A 170 -8.40 12.39 -22.83
C GLU A 170 -8.40 12.76 -24.31
N ASP A 171 -8.98 11.87 -25.12
CA ASP A 171 -9.15 12.10 -26.55
C ASP A 171 -10.64 12.14 -26.89
N GLU A 172 -11.17 13.35 -27.05
CA GLU A 172 -12.56 13.59 -27.42
C GLU A 172 -12.89 13.11 -28.83
N ASP A 173 -11.93 13.16 -29.77
CA ASP A 173 -12.14 12.79 -31.16
C ASP A 173 -12.26 11.26 -31.30
N GLU A 174 -11.41 10.51 -30.57
CA GLU A 174 -11.42 9.05 -30.55
C GLU A 174 -12.36 8.47 -29.48
N GLN A 175 -12.98 9.30 -28.63
CA GLN A 175 -13.82 8.89 -27.50
C GLN A 175 -13.08 7.93 -26.54
N LYS A 176 -11.80 8.23 -26.29
CA LYS A 176 -10.94 7.44 -25.40
C LYS A 176 -10.60 8.26 -24.17
N PHE A 177 -11.08 7.78 -23.03
CA PHE A 177 -10.84 8.41 -21.74
C PHE A 177 -10.28 7.37 -20.79
N ALA A 178 -9.02 7.54 -20.38
CA ALA A 178 -8.32 6.63 -19.48
C ALA A 178 -7.75 7.42 -18.31
N TYR A 179 -8.08 7.01 -17.09
CA TYR A 179 -7.74 7.74 -15.87
C TYR A 179 -7.04 6.80 -14.89
N PRO A 180 -5.71 6.92 -14.71
CA PRO A 180 -5.00 6.19 -13.66
C PRO A 180 -5.45 6.71 -12.28
N LEU A 181 -6.05 5.87 -11.45
CA LEU A 181 -6.67 6.29 -10.19
C LEU A 181 -5.66 6.30 -9.04
N PHE A 182 -4.95 5.19 -8.88
CA PHE A 182 -3.95 5.00 -7.84
C PHE A 182 -2.98 3.89 -8.20
N VAL A 183 -1.83 3.92 -7.56
CA VAL A 183 -0.75 2.96 -7.67
C VAL A 183 -0.64 2.18 -6.37
N ILE A 184 -0.39 0.87 -6.45
CA ILE A 184 -0.04 0.02 -5.31
C ILE A 184 1.32 -0.62 -5.59
N THR A 185 2.21 -0.57 -4.61
CA THR A 185 3.54 -1.19 -4.70
C THR A 185 3.82 -2.10 -3.53
N ASP A 186 4.80 -2.97 -3.72
CA ASP A 186 5.42 -3.70 -2.63
C ASP A 186 6.14 -2.72 -1.67
N ASN A 187 6.43 -3.16 -0.44
CA ASN A 187 7.16 -2.39 0.57
C ASN A 187 8.68 -2.35 0.35
N GLY A 188 9.18 -3.11 -0.63
CA GLY A 188 10.56 -3.07 -1.09
C GLY A 188 10.75 -3.85 -2.38
N ARG A 189 11.89 -3.64 -3.05
CA ARG A 189 12.23 -4.28 -4.32
C ARG A 189 12.48 -5.77 -4.14
N GLY A 190 12.29 -6.51 -5.23
CA GLY A 190 12.40 -7.97 -5.24
C GLY A 190 11.25 -8.62 -6.00
N GLU A 191 11.38 -9.91 -6.24
CA GLU A 191 10.27 -10.72 -6.72
C GLU A 191 9.16 -10.75 -5.66
N THR A 192 7.90 -10.68 -6.11
CA THR A 192 6.76 -10.60 -5.20
C THR A 192 5.66 -11.58 -5.60
N THR A 193 5.06 -12.17 -4.57
CA THR A 193 3.88 -13.03 -4.69
C THR A 193 2.65 -12.37 -4.04
N LYS A 194 2.78 -11.11 -3.63
CA LYS A 194 1.75 -10.40 -2.87
C LYS A 194 0.53 -10.16 -3.73
N ARG A 195 -0.64 -10.40 -3.12
CA ARG A 195 -1.95 -10.20 -3.75
C ARG A 195 -2.75 -9.17 -3.00
N PHE A 196 -3.41 -8.28 -3.74
CA PHE A 196 -4.32 -7.30 -3.15
C PHE A 196 -5.74 -7.45 -3.70
N GLY A 197 -6.72 -6.99 -2.93
CA GLY A 197 -8.12 -6.92 -3.36
C GLY A 197 -8.78 -5.64 -2.85
N ILE A 198 -9.81 -5.20 -3.55
CA ILE A 198 -10.58 -4.00 -3.20
C ILE A 198 -12.02 -4.42 -2.97
N GLU A 199 -12.57 -4.03 -1.82
CA GLU A 199 -13.95 -4.34 -1.48
C GLU A 199 -14.73 -3.09 -1.07
N PRO A 200 -15.95 -2.90 -1.60
CA PRO A 200 -16.80 -1.78 -1.21
C PRO A 200 -17.42 -2.01 0.18
N MET A 201 -17.40 -0.98 1.03
CA MET A 201 -17.94 -1.05 2.39
C MET A 201 -19.34 -0.41 2.49
N TYR A 202 -20.36 -1.09 1.96
CA TYR A 202 -21.75 -0.57 1.97
C TYR A 202 -22.35 -0.40 3.37
N SER A 203 -21.97 -1.26 4.33
CA SER A 203 -22.49 -1.21 5.70
C SER A 203 -22.12 0.09 6.42
N VAL A 204 -20.90 0.60 6.16
CA VAL A 204 -20.38 1.84 6.74
C VAL A 204 -20.81 3.04 5.89
N SER A 205 -20.80 2.89 4.56
CA SER A 205 -21.03 4.01 3.63
C SER A 205 -22.50 4.39 3.45
N LYS A 206 -23.46 3.54 3.83
CA LYS A 206 -24.91 3.74 3.61
C LYS A 206 -25.46 5.09 4.08
N ASN A 207 -24.89 5.65 5.15
CA ASN A 207 -25.30 6.94 5.74
C ASN A 207 -24.23 8.03 5.58
N SER A 208 -23.11 7.71 4.92
CA SER A 208 -22.02 8.64 4.67
C SER A 208 -22.25 9.37 3.35
N LYS A 209 -21.70 10.58 3.22
CA LYS A 209 -21.69 11.35 1.97
C LYS A 209 -20.52 10.96 1.04
N TYR A 210 -19.87 9.85 1.33
CA TYR A 210 -18.73 9.34 0.58
C TYR A 210 -18.73 7.81 0.67
N MET A 211 -18.20 7.18 -0.36
CA MET A 211 -18.01 5.73 -0.40
C MET A 211 -16.64 5.34 0.17
N LEU A 212 -16.65 4.42 1.13
CA LEU A 212 -15.44 3.79 1.64
C LEU A 212 -15.20 2.45 0.96
N TYR A 213 -13.96 2.22 0.62
CA TYR A 213 -13.43 0.97 0.13
C TYR A 213 -12.47 0.39 1.16
N ARG A 214 -12.29 -0.93 1.09
CA ARG A 214 -11.30 -1.65 1.87
C ARG A 214 -10.27 -2.21 0.92
N LEU A 215 -9.03 -1.74 1.05
CA LEU A 215 -7.88 -2.37 0.42
C LEU A 215 -7.43 -3.52 1.33
N LYS A 216 -7.25 -4.71 0.76
CA LYS A 216 -6.75 -5.89 1.46
C LYS A 216 -5.46 -6.36 0.82
N TYR A 217 -4.45 -6.61 1.64
CA TYR A 217 -3.39 -7.54 1.30
C TYR A 217 -3.80 -8.93 1.79
N LEU A 218 -3.83 -9.91 0.88
CA LEU A 218 -4.39 -11.25 1.18
C LEU A 218 -3.43 -12.16 1.95
N GLY A 219 -2.17 -11.76 2.14
CA GLY A 219 -1.17 -12.59 2.82
C GLY A 219 -0.73 -13.80 1.99
N SER A 220 0.44 -14.37 2.33
CA SER A 220 0.76 -15.76 1.97
C SER A 220 0.19 -16.75 3.00
N GLN A 221 -0.15 -16.26 4.19
CA GLN A 221 -0.86 -16.95 5.26
C GLN A 221 -1.91 -16.03 5.90
N ASP A 222 -2.91 -16.60 6.57
CA ASP A 222 -4.00 -15.83 7.20
C ASP A 222 -3.50 -14.80 8.24
N LEU A 223 -2.34 -15.03 8.85
CA LEU A 223 -1.72 -14.13 9.83
C LEU A 223 -1.02 -12.92 9.21
N ASP A 224 -0.76 -12.94 7.90
CA ASP A 224 -0.13 -11.86 7.15
C ASP A 224 -1.15 -10.92 6.51
N ALA A 225 -2.45 -11.22 6.58
CA ALA A 225 -3.47 -10.42 5.94
C ALA A 225 -3.59 -9.05 6.61
N GLU A 226 -3.47 -7.99 5.82
CA GLU A 226 -3.60 -6.61 6.26
C GLU A 226 -4.75 -5.95 5.52
N GLN A 227 -5.46 -5.02 6.17
CA GLN A 227 -6.54 -4.29 5.53
C GLN A 227 -6.61 -2.86 6.05
N VAL A 228 -6.90 -1.93 5.16
CA VAL A 228 -7.11 -0.51 5.47
C VAL A 228 -8.33 0.01 4.72
N TYR A 229 -8.94 1.05 5.28
CA TYR A 229 -10.06 1.75 4.66
C TYR A 229 -9.56 2.99 3.94
N PHE A 230 -10.06 3.22 2.74
CA PHE A 230 -9.78 4.44 1.97
C PHE A 230 -11.03 4.92 1.23
N ALA A 231 -11.02 6.18 0.82
CA ALA A 231 -12.00 6.76 -0.09
C ALA A 231 -11.30 7.10 -1.40
N LEU A 232 -11.96 6.86 -2.53
CA LEU A 232 -11.45 7.32 -3.83
C LEU A 232 -11.64 8.84 -3.98
N ALA A 233 -12.72 9.39 -3.43
CA ALA A 233 -13.00 10.81 -3.48
C ALA A 233 -11.88 11.60 -2.74
N PRO A 234 -11.36 12.68 -3.33
CA PRO A 234 -10.27 13.46 -2.74
C PRO A 234 -10.74 14.24 -1.50
N GLY A 235 -9.82 14.48 -0.57
CA GLY A 235 -10.04 15.37 0.58
C GLY A 235 -10.99 14.84 1.67
N ILE A 236 -11.31 13.55 1.67
CA ILE A 236 -12.18 12.95 2.69
C ILE A 236 -11.42 12.73 4.00
N ILE A 237 -11.96 13.28 5.09
CA ILE A 237 -11.47 13.08 6.46
C ILE A 237 -12.53 12.32 7.26
N TYR A 238 -12.14 11.23 7.91
CA TYR A 238 -13.00 10.45 8.79
C TYR A 238 -12.28 10.15 10.10
N LEU A 239 -12.94 10.40 11.23
CA LEU A 239 -12.36 10.24 12.58
C LEU A 239 -11.01 10.96 12.79
N ASN A 240 -10.84 12.14 12.20
CA ASN A 240 -9.59 12.94 12.18
C ASN A 240 -8.42 12.29 11.42
N GLU A 241 -8.68 11.26 10.62
CA GLU A 241 -7.70 10.65 9.72
C GLU A 241 -8.08 10.93 8.27
N SER A 242 -7.07 11.16 7.43
CA SER A 242 -7.28 11.25 5.98
C SER A 242 -7.63 9.87 5.45
N MET A 243 -8.68 9.78 4.64
CA MET A 243 -9.08 8.54 3.96
C MET A 243 -8.40 8.41 2.58
N ASP A 244 -7.46 9.28 2.24
CA ASP A 244 -6.60 9.10 1.06
C ASP A 244 -5.85 7.76 1.14
N ILE A 245 -5.73 7.06 0.01
CA ILE A 245 -5.14 5.72 -0.05
C ILE A 245 -3.66 5.72 0.37
N ALA A 246 -2.90 6.78 0.09
CA ALA A 246 -1.50 6.86 0.48
C ALA A 246 -1.36 6.97 2.00
N MET A 247 -2.20 7.82 2.60
CA MET A 247 -2.24 7.98 4.06
C MET A 247 -2.76 6.73 4.76
N ALA A 248 -3.79 6.09 4.22
CA ALA A 248 -4.35 4.86 4.76
C ALA A 248 -3.34 3.70 4.73
N CYS A 249 -2.63 3.53 3.60
CA CYS A 249 -1.58 2.50 3.45
C CYS A 249 -0.35 2.76 4.32
N GLY A 250 -0.16 3.96 4.88
CA GLY A 250 0.89 4.22 5.87
C GLY A 250 0.76 3.36 7.15
N ASN A 251 -0.41 2.74 7.38
CA ASN A 251 -0.65 1.78 8.46
C ASN A 251 -0.45 0.31 8.05
N MET A 252 -0.14 0.03 6.78
CA MET A 252 0.19 -1.30 6.29
C MET A 252 1.70 -1.53 6.40
N LEU A 253 2.10 -2.76 6.66
CA LEU A 253 3.52 -3.13 6.68
C LEU A 253 3.95 -3.71 5.33
N GLN A 254 3.02 -4.30 4.57
CA GLN A 254 3.33 -5.13 3.40
C GLN A 254 3.23 -4.43 2.06
N CYS A 255 2.49 -3.33 1.97
CA CYS A 255 2.36 -2.59 0.71
C CYS A 255 2.21 -1.11 0.96
N ASP A 256 2.64 -0.33 -0.02
CA ASP A 256 2.43 1.11 -0.07
C ASP A 256 1.49 1.42 -1.25
N ALA A 257 0.82 2.58 -1.19
CA ALA A 257 -0.02 3.05 -2.27
C ALA A 257 0.10 4.56 -2.44
N LYS A 258 -0.31 5.06 -3.60
CA LYS A 258 -0.38 6.50 -3.87
C LYS A 258 -1.54 6.81 -4.81
N SER A 259 -2.35 7.80 -4.46
CA SER A 259 -3.40 8.34 -5.32
C SER A 259 -2.80 9.26 -6.39
N ILE A 260 -3.48 9.35 -7.54
CA ILE A 260 -3.18 10.31 -8.59
C ILE A 260 -4.33 11.31 -8.60
N GLU A 261 -4.31 12.24 -7.63
CA GLU A 261 -5.45 13.12 -7.30
C GLU A 261 -6.01 13.86 -8.53
N ASP A 262 -5.15 14.49 -9.34
CA ASP A 262 -5.57 15.21 -10.56
C ASP A 262 -6.32 14.31 -11.55
N SER A 263 -5.89 13.05 -11.68
CA SER A 263 -6.52 12.07 -12.56
C SER A 263 -7.85 11.58 -11.99
N VAL A 264 -7.93 11.41 -10.67
CA VAL A 264 -9.18 11.04 -9.97
C VAL A 264 -10.21 12.16 -10.11
N GLU A 265 -9.82 13.42 -9.97
CA GLU A 265 -10.72 14.56 -10.18
C GLU A 265 -11.25 14.62 -11.62
N ALA A 266 -10.38 14.44 -12.61
CA ALA A 266 -10.77 14.39 -14.02
C ALA A 266 -11.70 13.20 -14.32
N PHE A 267 -11.44 12.03 -13.73
CA PHE A 267 -12.32 10.87 -13.82
C PHE A 267 -13.73 11.17 -13.30
N TYR A 268 -13.86 11.76 -12.10
CA TYR A 268 -15.16 12.14 -11.54
C TYR A 268 -15.87 13.18 -12.43
N ALA A 269 -15.14 14.16 -12.96
CA ALA A 269 -15.69 15.17 -13.85
C ALA A 269 -16.24 14.56 -15.14
N LYS A 270 -15.51 13.65 -15.79
CA LYS A 270 -15.94 12.98 -17.02
C LYS A 270 -17.13 12.05 -16.78
N VAL A 271 -17.14 11.30 -15.68
CA VAL A 271 -18.29 10.46 -15.31
C VAL A 271 -19.53 11.31 -15.04
N SER A 272 -19.38 12.45 -14.36
CA SER A 272 -20.46 13.42 -14.13
C SER A 272 -21.01 13.99 -15.44
N GLU A 273 -20.14 14.38 -16.37
CA GLU A 273 -20.49 14.88 -17.70
C GLU A 273 -21.35 13.87 -18.49
N ILE A 274 -20.94 12.60 -18.53
CA ILE A 274 -21.62 11.56 -19.33
C ILE A 274 -22.93 11.12 -18.67
N SER A 275 -22.92 10.89 -17.37
CA SER A 275 -24.07 10.35 -16.63
C SER A 275 -25.11 11.41 -16.26
N GLY A 276 -24.72 12.68 -16.22
CA GLY A 276 -25.55 13.78 -15.70
C GLY A 276 -25.80 13.72 -14.19
N ILE A 277 -25.01 12.94 -13.45
CA ILE A 277 -25.07 12.85 -11.99
C ILE A 277 -24.15 13.91 -11.40
N GLU A 278 -24.63 14.65 -10.39
CA GLU A 278 -23.83 15.66 -9.71
C GLU A 278 -22.61 15.04 -8.99
N PRO A 279 -21.44 15.71 -8.96
CA PRO A 279 -20.23 15.17 -8.33
C PRO A 279 -20.41 14.74 -6.87
N GLU A 280 -21.21 15.48 -6.08
CA GLU A 280 -21.48 15.13 -4.68
C GLU A 280 -22.20 13.78 -4.53
N ASP A 281 -23.12 13.46 -5.44
CA ASP A 281 -23.83 12.18 -5.46
C ASP A 281 -22.91 11.05 -5.95
N LEU A 282 -21.96 11.36 -6.85
CA LEU A 282 -20.93 10.41 -7.28
C LEU A 282 -19.94 10.08 -6.17
N PHE A 283 -19.54 11.05 -5.34
CA PHE A 283 -18.67 10.80 -4.18
C PHE A 283 -19.31 9.85 -3.17
N ALA A 284 -20.62 10.01 -2.92
CA ALA A 284 -21.39 9.13 -2.06
C ALA A 284 -21.66 7.74 -2.67
N SER A 285 -21.41 7.57 -3.97
CA SER A 285 -21.68 6.35 -4.71
C SER A 285 -20.44 5.49 -4.87
N ASP A 286 -20.67 4.21 -5.12
CA ASP A 286 -19.63 3.25 -5.45
C ASP A 286 -19.35 3.33 -6.95
N ILE A 287 -18.50 4.29 -7.31
CA ILE A 287 -18.09 4.53 -8.69
C ILE A 287 -17.16 3.43 -9.23
N ILE A 288 -16.45 2.70 -8.35
CA ILE A 288 -15.60 1.59 -8.78
C ILE A 288 -16.47 0.41 -9.25
N PHE A 289 -17.55 0.09 -8.54
CA PHE A 289 -18.42 -1.04 -8.90
C PHE A 289 -19.78 -0.61 -9.48
N CYS A 290 -19.92 0.64 -9.90
CA CYS A 290 -21.12 1.24 -10.51
C CYS A 290 -22.42 1.01 -9.72
N LYS A 291 -22.34 1.14 -8.39
CA LYS A 291 -23.45 0.93 -7.44
C LYS A 291 -23.67 2.18 -6.60
N ASN A 292 -24.83 2.25 -5.97
CA ASN A 292 -25.08 3.26 -4.94
C ASN A 292 -24.46 2.86 -3.59
N SER A 293 -24.52 3.75 -2.59
CA SER A 293 -24.03 3.53 -1.23
C SER A 293 -24.64 2.32 -0.48
N LYS A 294 -25.70 1.71 -1.04
CA LYS A 294 -26.39 0.52 -0.50
C LYS A 294 -26.06 -0.76 -1.29
N GLY A 295 -25.21 -0.67 -2.31
CA GLY A 295 -24.82 -1.79 -3.17
C GLY A 295 -25.83 -2.17 -4.25
N ALA A 296 -26.85 -1.34 -4.51
CA ALA A 296 -27.77 -1.54 -5.62
C ALA A 296 -27.29 -0.79 -6.86
N ALA A 297 -27.63 -1.30 -8.06
CA ALA A 297 -27.25 -0.68 -9.32
C ALA A 297 -27.71 0.79 -9.39
N MET A 298 -26.81 1.66 -9.87
CA MET A 298 -27.09 3.09 -10.00
C MET A 298 -27.45 3.43 -11.44
N THR A 299 -28.56 4.14 -11.64
CA THR A 299 -28.93 4.63 -12.97
C THR A 299 -27.90 5.65 -13.44
N GLY A 300 -27.40 5.48 -14.67
CA GLY A 300 -26.39 6.37 -15.28
C GLY A 300 -24.95 5.86 -15.19
N LEU A 301 -24.70 4.75 -14.47
CA LEU A 301 -23.41 4.07 -14.42
C LEU A 301 -23.55 2.59 -14.84
N SER A 302 -22.55 2.07 -15.55
CA SER A 302 -22.42 0.64 -15.84
C SER A 302 -20.98 0.19 -15.72
N LEU A 303 -20.78 -1.07 -15.33
CA LEU A 303 -19.47 -1.71 -15.35
C LEU A 303 -19.34 -2.50 -16.65
N ASP A 304 -18.21 -2.36 -17.34
CA ASP A 304 -17.90 -3.14 -18.53
C ASP A 304 -17.30 -4.50 -18.13
N ASP A 305 -18.01 -5.59 -18.45
CA ASP A 305 -17.62 -6.97 -18.15
C ASP A 305 -16.34 -7.42 -18.88
N SER A 306 -15.83 -6.64 -19.83
CA SER A 306 -14.55 -6.89 -20.51
C SER A 306 -13.33 -6.37 -19.76
N GLY A 307 -13.53 -5.68 -18.62
CA GLY A 307 -12.48 -5.23 -17.71
C GLY A 307 -12.16 -6.20 -16.59
N GLU A 308 -11.23 -5.80 -15.74
CA GLU A 308 -10.85 -6.56 -14.55
C GLU A 308 -11.84 -6.33 -13.40
N ASP A 309 -12.28 -7.43 -12.76
CA ASP A 309 -13.13 -7.36 -11.56
C ASP A 309 -12.28 -7.13 -10.31
N LEU A 310 -12.17 -5.86 -9.89
CA LEU A 310 -11.41 -5.47 -8.71
C LEU A 310 -11.88 -6.13 -7.39
N GLY A 311 -13.09 -6.71 -7.38
CA GLY A 311 -13.70 -7.41 -6.25
C GLY A 311 -13.43 -8.92 -6.22
N ILE A 312 -12.58 -9.44 -7.11
CA ILE A 312 -12.27 -10.87 -7.16
C ILE A 312 -11.62 -11.36 -5.85
N SER A 313 -12.17 -12.45 -5.31
CA SER A 313 -11.74 -13.01 -4.01
C SER A 313 -10.26 -13.42 -3.93
N MET A 314 -9.67 -13.82 -5.05
CA MET A 314 -8.25 -14.21 -5.12
C MET A 314 -7.29 -13.02 -5.22
N GLY A 315 -7.83 -11.81 -5.40
CA GLY A 315 -7.07 -10.59 -5.62
C GLY A 315 -6.17 -10.62 -6.86
N PHE A 316 -5.35 -9.59 -6.99
CA PHE A 316 -4.41 -9.38 -8.09
C PHE A 316 -2.99 -9.40 -7.56
N ILE A 317 -2.11 -10.09 -8.28
CA ILE A 317 -0.70 -10.21 -7.92
C ILE A 317 0.02 -8.91 -8.33
N LEU A 318 0.85 -8.36 -7.45
CA LEU A 318 1.80 -7.31 -7.83
C LEU A 318 2.81 -7.89 -8.81
N GLN A 319 3.09 -7.21 -9.92
CA GLN A 319 3.98 -7.74 -10.97
C GLN A 319 5.20 -6.85 -11.16
N SER A 320 6.09 -7.25 -12.07
CA SER A 320 7.28 -6.48 -12.47
C SER A 320 8.35 -6.28 -11.39
N GLY A 321 8.19 -6.91 -10.23
CA GLY A 321 9.23 -7.03 -9.21
C GLY A 321 10.29 -8.08 -9.59
N SER A 322 11.55 -7.79 -9.32
CA SER A 322 12.69 -8.64 -9.66
C SER A 322 13.79 -8.51 -8.63
N ASN A 323 14.46 -9.63 -8.33
CA ASN A 323 15.66 -9.65 -7.47
C ASN A 323 16.91 -9.09 -8.19
N GLY A 324 16.83 -8.81 -9.49
CA GLY A 324 17.96 -8.32 -10.28
C GLY A 324 19.13 -9.32 -10.26
N SER A 325 20.34 -8.79 -10.15
CA SER A 325 21.59 -9.55 -10.06
C SER A 325 21.68 -10.54 -8.89
N PHE A 326 20.88 -10.39 -7.83
CA PHE A 326 20.86 -11.35 -6.71
C PHE A 326 20.27 -12.71 -7.11
N GLY A 327 19.45 -12.78 -8.17
CA GLY A 327 18.79 -14.01 -8.60
C GLY A 327 17.97 -14.68 -7.50
N ASP A 328 17.99 -16.02 -7.49
CA ASP A 328 17.24 -16.84 -6.52
C ASP A 328 18.03 -17.12 -5.23
N CYS A 329 19.36 -17.03 -5.30
CA CYS A 329 20.28 -17.35 -4.21
C CYS A 329 21.28 -16.20 -4.04
N PRO A 330 20.88 -15.09 -3.37
CA PRO A 330 21.73 -13.91 -3.21
C PRO A 330 23.11 -14.23 -2.62
N ILE A 331 23.18 -15.18 -1.68
CA ILE A 331 24.41 -15.48 -0.93
C ILE A 331 25.57 -15.99 -1.79
N ASP A 332 25.29 -16.49 -3.00
CA ASP A 332 26.29 -16.99 -3.93
C ASP A 332 26.81 -15.92 -4.92
N THR A 333 26.33 -14.68 -4.79
CA THR A 333 26.64 -13.57 -5.70
C THR A 333 27.65 -12.59 -5.10
N GLN A 334 28.48 -11.98 -5.96
CA GLN A 334 29.42 -10.94 -5.52
C GLN A 334 28.66 -9.66 -5.14
N GLU A 335 27.57 -9.40 -5.85
CA GLU A 335 26.69 -8.26 -5.63
C GLU A 335 26.13 -8.25 -4.20
N TYR A 336 25.80 -9.41 -3.64
CA TYR A 336 25.38 -9.51 -2.25
C TYR A 336 26.50 -9.13 -1.26
N GLU A 337 27.73 -9.57 -1.50
CA GLU A 337 28.89 -9.16 -0.69
C GLU A 337 29.11 -7.65 -0.78
N ASP A 338 29.01 -7.07 -1.97
CA ASP A 338 29.20 -5.64 -2.20
C ASP A 338 28.13 -4.79 -1.47
N GLU A 339 26.87 -5.22 -1.48
CA GLU A 339 25.79 -4.55 -0.72
C GLU A 339 25.97 -4.66 0.80
N LEU A 340 26.44 -5.81 1.31
CA LEU A 340 26.79 -5.94 2.72
C LEU A 340 27.97 -5.02 3.09
N LEU A 341 28.99 -4.92 2.24
CA LEU A 341 30.11 -4.01 2.43
C LEU A 341 29.67 -2.54 2.49
N LYS A 342 28.75 -2.12 1.62
CA LYS A 342 28.14 -0.78 1.66
C LYS A 342 27.41 -0.54 2.98
N PHE A 343 26.68 -1.53 3.48
CA PHE A 343 25.98 -1.40 4.76
C PHE A 343 26.96 -1.24 5.91
N PHE A 344 27.84 -2.21 6.16
CA PHE A 344 28.78 -2.13 7.29
C PHE A 344 29.84 -1.03 7.11
N GLY A 345 30.08 -0.59 5.87
CA GLY A 345 30.89 0.57 5.53
C GLY A 345 30.23 1.92 5.83
N GLY A 346 28.89 1.96 5.96
CA GLY A 346 28.12 3.18 6.26
C GLY A 346 27.69 3.97 5.03
N ASP A 347 27.80 3.40 3.83
CA ASP A 347 27.42 4.04 2.58
C ASP A 347 25.89 4.13 2.43
N PHE A 348 25.16 3.14 2.97
CA PHE A 348 23.71 3.17 3.02
C PHE A 348 23.15 4.15 4.03
N ASP A 349 23.70 4.11 5.24
CA ASP A 349 23.31 5.01 6.32
C ASP A 349 24.51 5.21 7.25
N SER A 350 25.08 6.42 7.21
CA SER A 350 26.21 6.80 8.07
C SER A 350 25.84 6.83 9.56
N ASP A 351 24.55 6.78 9.90
CA ASP A 351 24.09 6.74 11.29
C ASP A 351 24.49 5.47 12.02
N ILE A 352 24.89 4.40 11.30
CA ILE A 352 25.52 3.26 11.97
C ILE A 352 26.87 3.61 12.59
N TYR A 353 27.49 4.75 12.24
CA TYR A 353 28.69 5.28 12.91
C TYR A 353 28.34 6.30 14.00
N ASN A 354 27.07 6.69 14.12
CA ASN A 354 26.60 7.63 15.11
C ASN A 354 26.41 6.93 16.47
N LEU A 355 27.27 7.29 17.43
CA LEU A 355 27.29 6.72 18.78
C LEU A 355 26.05 7.07 19.59
N ASP A 356 25.38 8.18 19.30
CA ASP A 356 24.25 8.67 20.10
C ASP A 356 22.91 8.17 19.57
N ARG A 357 22.82 7.92 18.27
CA ARG A 357 21.57 7.52 17.62
C ARG A 357 21.19 6.07 17.89
N PHE A 358 22.13 5.15 17.71
CA PHE A 358 21.91 3.72 17.94
C PHE A 358 22.91 3.22 18.98
N LYS A 359 22.42 2.68 20.09
CA LYS A 359 23.23 1.98 21.09
C LYS A 359 23.23 0.50 20.74
N ILE A 360 24.14 0.12 19.85
CA ILE A 360 24.32 -1.27 19.40
C ILE A 360 25.06 -2.01 20.51
N ASP A 361 24.59 -3.20 20.89
CA ASP A 361 25.24 -4.03 21.91
C ASP A 361 26.23 -5.02 21.30
N ALA A 362 25.82 -5.69 20.22
CA ALA A 362 26.69 -6.62 19.51
C ALA A 362 26.35 -6.79 18.03
N CYS A 363 27.30 -7.36 17.30
CA CYS A 363 27.12 -7.95 15.98
C CYS A 363 27.67 -9.37 16.04
N VAL A 364 26.87 -10.36 15.63
CA VAL A 364 27.27 -11.76 15.61
C VAL A 364 27.60 -12.14 14.18
N ASP A 365 28.72 -12.82 13.97
CA ASP A 365 29.03 -13.35 12.65
C ASP A 365 28.01 -14.40 12.23
N ALA A 366 27.42 -14.20 11.06
CA ALA A 366 26.41 -15.05 10.49
C ALA A 366 26.91 -15.72 9.19
N ASN A 367 28.16 -16.17 9.23
CA ASN A 367 28.91 -16.69 8.09
C ASN A 367 29.02 -15.67 6.95
N TYR A 368 29.34 -14.42 7.31
CA TYR A 368 29.55 -13.38 6.31
C TYR A 368 30.85 -13.61 5.52
N PRO A 369 30.93 -13.12 4.26
CA PRO A 369 32.17 -13.11 3.49
C PRO A 369 33.31 -12.43 4.23
N TYR A 370 34.55 -12.85 3.95
CA TYR A 370 35.72 -12.42 4.71
C TYR A 370 35.93 -10.89 4.71
N ASP A 371 35.68 -10.22 3.59
CA ASP A 371 35.84 -8.77 3.52
C ASP A 371 34.71 -8.04 4.27
N VAL A 372 33.51 -8.60 4.31
CA VAL A 372 32.40 -8.11 5.17
C VAL A 372 32.79 -8.24 6.65
N LYS A 373 33.35 -9.36 7.08
CA LYS A 373 33.84 -9.53 8.46
C LYS A 373 34.88 -8.45 8.82
N LYS A 374 35.80 -8.13 7.90
CA LYS A 374 36.77 -7.03 8.12
C LYS A 374 36.08 -5.67 8.24
N ALA A 375 35.03 -5.41 7.47
CA ALA A 375 34.26 -4.17 7.57
C ALA A 375 33.59 -4.05 8.95
N ILE A 376 32.99 -5.13 9.45
CA ILE A 376 32.39 -5.17 10.80
C ILE A 376 33.46 -4.91 11.88
N VAL A 377 34.64 -5.53 11.77
CA VAL A 377 35.78 -5.27 12.69
C VAL A 377 36.22 -3.81 12.65
N ARG A 378 36.25 -3.16 11.48
CA ARG A 378 36.57 -1.73 11.37
C ARG A 378 35.51 -0.87 12.05
N LEU A 379 34.23 -1.18 11.84
CA LEU A 379 33.11 -0.50 12.49
C LEU A 379 33.18 -0.63 14.02
N ALA A 380 33.40 -1.85 14.53
CA ALA A 380 33.57 -2.12 15.97
C ALA A 380 34.76 -1.36 16.56
N ASN A 381 35.89 -1.32 15.86
CA ASN A 381 37.08 -0.58 16.30
C ASN A 381 36.88 0.95 16.30
N PHE A 382 36.08 1.47 15.37
CA PHE A 382 35.72 2.88 15.33
C PHE A 382 34.80 3.23 16.50
N ARG A 383 33.68 2.50 16.64
CA ARG A 383 32.65 2.85 17.62
C ARG A 383 33.07 2.55 19.06
N LYS A 384 33.76 1.42 19.27
CA LYS A 384 34.24 0.93 20.58
C LYS A 384 33.15 0.75 21.64
N ASP A 385 31.89 0.79 21.25
CA ASP A 385 30.72 0.73 22.15
C ASP A 385 29.90 -0.56 21.98
N PHE A 386 30.26 -1.44 21.03
CA PHE A 386 29.62 -2.72 20.80
C PHE A 386 30.63 -3.86 20.57
N PHE A 387 30.20 -5.11 20.79
CA PHE A 387 31.04 -6.30 20.60
C PHE A 387 30.80 -6.96 19.23
N PHE A 388 31.88 -7.35 18.55
CA PHE A 388 31.78 -8.23 17.38
C PHE A 388 32.22 -9.65 17.77
N PHE A 389 31.33 -10.62 17.60
CA PHE A 389 31.60 -12.05 17.81
C PHE A 389 31.90 -12.71 16.46
N GLY A 390 33.15 -12.61 16.02
CA GLY A 390 33.62 -13.24 14.77
C GLY A 390 34.17 -14.65 14.94
N ASP A 391 33.92 -15.52 13.97
CA ASP A 391 34.59 -16.82 13.78
C ASP A 391 35.74 -16.71 12.77
#